data_AF-A0A1V0M486-F1
#
_entry.id   AF-A0A1V0M486-F1
#
_cell.length_a   1.000
_cell.length_b   1.000
_cell.length_c   1.000
_cell.angle_alpha   90.00
_cell.angle_beta   90.00
_cell.angle_gamma   90.00
#
_symmetry.space_group_name_H-M   'P 1'
#
loop_
_entity.id
_entity.type
_entity.pdbx_description
1 polymer ?
#
loop_
_entity_poly.entity_id
_entity_poly.type
_entity_poly.pdbx_seq_one_letter_code
_entity_poly.pdbx_strand_id
1 'polypeptide(L)' 'LRIIRTAADNTLQPVNVAFGVTIDITQAMDGATTCPSGLRYQLLNTGISYQSLMTPGLPPHPPKCIPSPTTWC' A
#
# COMPACT_ATOMS: atom_id res chain seq x y z
N LEU A 1 8.87 -21.31 1.43
CA LEU A 1 10.09 -20.46 1.42
C LEU A 1 11.02 -20.97 2.52
N ARG A 2 12.29 -21.30 2.23
CA ARG A 2 13.27 -21.73 3.25
C ARG A 2 14.38 -20.68 3.29
N ILE A 3 14.40 -19.87 4.33
CA ILE A 3 15.42 -18.84 4.52
C ILE A 3 16.51 -19.43 5.40
N ILE A 4 17.74 -19.45 4.89
CA ILE A 4 18.93 -19.83 5.65
C ILE A 4 19.71 -18.52 5.86
N ARG A 5 20.12 -18.25 7.10
CA ARG A 5 21.04 -17.15 7.41
C ARG A 5 22.37 -17.71 7.91
N THR A 6 23.44 -16.96 7.68
CA THR A 6 24.75 -17.23 8.29
C THR A 6 24.83 -16.49 9.62
N ALA A 7 25.11 -17.21 10.70
CA ALA A 7 25.29 -16.64 12.04
C ALA A 7 26.71 -16.04 12.20
N ALA A 8 26.95 -15.34 13.32
CA ALA A 8 28.23 -14.68 13.59
C ALA A 8 29.42 -15.65 13.68
N ASP A 9 29.15 -16.94 13.91
CA ASP A 9 30.10 -18.04 13.95
C ASP A 9 30.23 -18.78 12.60
N ASN A 10 29.71 -18.21 11.51
CA ASN A 10 29.65 -18.80 10.17
C ASN A 10 28.82 -20.10 10.05
N THR A 11 28.00 -20.43 11.04
CA THR A 11 27.08 -21.56 10.94
C THR A 11 25.82 -21.19 10.15
N LEU A 12 25.31 -22.15 9.35
CA LEU A 12 24.05 -21.99 8.63
C LEU A 12 22.88 -22.30 9.57
N GLN A 13 22.04 -21.30 9.82
CA GLN A 13 20.88 -21.44 10.69
C GLN A 13 19.57 -21.27 9.88
N PRO A 14 18.60 -22.19 10.02
CA PRO A 14 17.28 -21.99 9.45
C PRO A 14 16.58 -20.83 10.16
N VAL A 15 16.02 -19.90 9.38
CA VAL A 15 15.18 -18.83 9.89
C VAL A 15 13.73 -19.23 9.70
N ASN A 16 13.06 -19.51 10.81
CA ASN A 16 11.60 -19.64 10.81
C ASN A 16 11.00 -18.24 10.84
N VAL A 17 10.56 -17.76 9.68
CA VAL A 17 9.72 -16.57 9.58
C VAL A 17 8.27 -17.01 9.78
N ALA A 18 7.68 -16.63 10.92
CA ALA A 18 6.24 -16.74 11.10
C ALA A 18 5.58 -15.65 10.28
N PHE A 19 5.07 -16.00 9.10
CA PHE A 19 4.16 -15.12 8.39
C PHE A 19 2.86 -15.05 9.19
N GLY A 20 2.34 -13.84 9.39
CA GLY A 20 1.02 -13.66 10.01
C GLY A 20 -0.05 -14.45 9.25
N VAL A 21 -1.15 -14.76 9.93
CA VAL A 21 -2.29 -15.41 9.27
C VAL A 21 -2.80 -14.54 8.12
N THR A 22 -3.14 -15.17 7.00
CA THR A 22 -3.87 -14.50 5.94
C THR A 22 -5.25 -14.12 6.49
N ILE A 23 -5.56 -12.82 6.51
CA ILE A 23 -6.87 -12.30 6.89
C ILE A 23 -7.60 -11.78 5.66
N ASP A 24 -8.93 -11.75 5.73
CA ASP A 24 -9.72 -11.10 4.69
C ASP A 24 -9.44 -9.58 4.71
N ILE A 25 -9.47 -8.94 3.54
CA ILE A 25 -9.22 -7.50 3.42
C ILE A 25 -10.22 -6.67 4.23
N THR A 26 -11.45 -7.16 4.38
CA THR A 26 -12.48 -6.55 5.23
C THR A 26 -12.13 -6.57 6.72
N GLN A 27 -11.27 -7.49 7.15
CA GLN A 27 -10.75 -7.56 8.52
C GLN A 27 -9.48 -6.74 8.71
N ALA A 28 -8.73 -6.51 7.63
CA ALA A 28 -7.50 -5.73 7.64
C ALA A 28 -7.74 -4.21 7.61
N MET A 29 -8.87 -3.79 7.05
CA MET A 29 -9.21 -2.39 6.85
C MET A 29 -10.11 -1.84 7.96
N ASP A 30 -9.76 -0.66 8.46
CA ASP A 30 -10.56 0.10 9.41
C ASP A 30 -11.03 1.43 8.80
N GLY A 31 -11.86 2.18 9.52
CA GLY A 31 -12.38 3.47 9.03
C GLY A 31 -11.29 4.51 8.71
N ALA A 32 -10.12 4.40 9.34
CA ALA A 32 -8.97 5.27 9.11
C ALA A 32 -8.14 4.86 7.89
N THR A 33 -8.36 3.67 7.33
CA THR A 33 -7.61 3.17 6.18
C THR A 33 -7.84 4.03 4.95
N THR A 34 -6.75 4.49 4.32
CA THR A 34 -6.79 5.20 3.04
C THR A 34 -6.88 4.20 1.90
N CYS A 35 -7.93 4.31 1.08
CA CYS A 35 -8.15 3.45 -0.08
C CYS A 35 -7.40 4.00 -1.31
N PRO A 36 -7.21 3.20 -2.38
CA PRO A 36 -6.55 3.62 -3.64
C PRO A 36 -7.17 4.87 -4.31
N SER A 37 -8.46 5.10 -4.10
CA SER A 37 -9.16 6.33 -4.53
C SER A 37 -8.67 7.62 -3.84
N GLY A 38 -7.85 7.50 -2.78
CA GLY A 38 -7.47 8.60 -1.89
C GLY A 38 -8.51 8.89 -0.80
N LEU A 39 -9.65 8.20 -0.83
CA LEU A 39 -10.72 8.33 0.16
C LEU A 39 -10.52 7.38 1.35
N ARG A 40 -11.24 7.63 2.45
CA ARG A 40 -11.22 6.78 3.65
C ARG A 40 -12.22 5.63 3.52
N TYR A 41 -11.86 4.46 4.05
CA TYR A 41 -12.72 3.28 4.03
C TYR A 41 -14.06 3.49 4.76
N GLN A 42 -14.12 4.37 5.76
CA GLN A 42 -15.36 4.71 6.47
C GLN A 42 -16.49 5.21 5.54
N LEU A 43 -16.16 5.72 4.35
CA LEU A 43 -17.15 6.19 3.37
C LEU A 43 -17.94 5.05 2.69
N LEU A 44 -17.58 3.79 2.95
CA LEU A 44 -18.41 2.64 2.58
C LEU A 44 -19.81 2.76 3.18
N ASN A 45 -19.93 3.34 4.38
CA ASN A 45 -21.19 3.55 5.09
C ASN A 45 -21.96 4.79 4.62
N THR A 46 -21.39 5.59 3.70
CA THR A 46 -22.00 6.83 3.19
C THR A 46 -22.50 6.70 1.76
N GLY A 47 -22.70 5.47 1.28
CA GLY A 47 -23.20 5.18 -0.06
C GLY A 47 -22.14 5.12 -1.17
N ILE A 48 -20.85 5.22 -0.83
CA ILE A 48 -19.77 4.97 -1.79
C ILE A 48 -19.53 3.46 -1.86
N SER A 49 -19.57 2.89 -3.06
CA SER A 49 -19.32 1.46 -3.25
C SER A 49 -17.87 1.09 -2.93
N TYR A 50 -17.66 -0.15 -2.50
CA TYR A 50 -16.32 -0.71 -2.31
C TYR A 50 -15.46 -0.57 -3.58
N GLN A 51 -16.05 -0.82 -4.76
CA GLN A 51 -15.39 -0.70 -6.05
C GLN A 51 -14.93 0.75 -6.31
N SER A 52 -15.74 1.74 -5.96
CA SER A 52 -15.37 3.16 -6.06
C SER A 52 -14.21 3.51 -5.14
N LEU A 53 -14.18 2.95 -3.91
CA LEU A 53 -13.07 3.14 -2.99
C LEU A 53 -11.78 2.49 -3.47
N MET A 54 -11.89 1.30 -4.09
CA MET A 54 -10.76 0.53 -4.61
C MET A 54 -10.32 0.91 -6.02
N THR A 55 -11.08 1.76 -6.70
CA THR A 55 -10.65 2.37 -7.95
C THR A 55 -9.57 3.41 -7.65
N PRO A 56 -8.38 3.30 -8.24
CA PRO A 56 -7.34 4.30 -8.07
C PRO A 56 -7.86 5.70 -8.43
N GLY A 57 -7.51 6.69 -7.62
CA GLY A 57 -7.74 8.08 -7.98
C GLY A 57 -7.06 8.38 -9.33
N LEU A 58 -7.60 9.36 -10.08
CA LEU A 58 -6.91 9.83 -11.28
C LEU A 58 -5.46 10.20 -10.91
N PRO A 59 -4.46 9.82 -11.72
CA PRO A 59 -3.10 10.23 -11.47
C PRO A 59 -3.06 11.77 -11.34
N PRO A 60 -2.23 12.31 -10.44
CA PRO A 60 -2.10 13.75 -10.31
C PRO A 60 -1.83 14.34 -11.70
N HIS A 61 -2.58 15.39 -12.05
CA HIS A 61 -2.38 16.04 -13.33
C HIS A 61 -0.89 16.37 -13.47
N PRO A 62 -0.26 16.00 -14.60
CA PRO A 62 1.10 16.46 -14.84
C PRO A 62 1.11 17.98 -14.70
N PRO A 63 2.18 18.57 -14.14
CA PRO A 63 2.29 20.02 -14.07
C PRO A 63 2.05 20.58 -15.48
N LYS A 64 1.34 21.72 -15.57
CA LYS A 64 0.94 22.34 -16.86
C LYS A 64 2.11 22.64 -17.80
N CYS A 65 3.33 22.49 -17.30
CA CYS A 65 4.58 22.98 -17.83
C CYS A 65 5.68 22.11 -17.21
N ILE A 66 6.63 21.72 -18.04
CA ILE A 66 7.87 21.06 -17.60
C ILE A 66 8.83 22.19 -17.23
N PRO A 67 9.39 22.24 -16.00
CA PRO A 67 10.38 23.25 -15.64
C PRO A 67 11.54 23.18 -16.63
N SER A 68 11.84 24.32 -17.26
CA SER A 68 13.01 24.47 -18.12
C SER A 68 14.01 25.42 -17.45
N PRO A 69 15.30 25.40 -17.85
CA PRO A 69 16.31 26.32 -17.31
C PRO A 69 15.94 27.80 -17.44
N THR A 70 15.01 28.14 -18.33
CA THR A 70 14.58 29.52 -18.61
C THR A 70 13.13 29.78 -18.20
N THR A 71 12.39 28.79 -17.72
CA THR A 71 10.98 28.93 -17.38
C THR A 71 10.60 27.96 -16.28
N TRP A 72 10.41 28.49 -15.08
CA TRP A 72 9.76 27.80 -13.98
C TRP A 72 8.31 28.30 -13.97
N CYS A 73 7.37 27.37 -14.05
CA CYS A 73 6.00 27.66 -13.64
C CYS A 73 5.86 27.42 -12.14
#